data_AF-A0A520EM18-F1
#
_entry.id   AF-A0A520EM18-F1
#
_cell.length_a   1.000
_cell.length_b   1.000
_cell.length_c   1.000
_cell.angle_alpha   90.00
_cell.angle_beta   90.00
_cell.angle_gamma   90.00
#
_symmetry.space_group_name_H-M   'P 1'
#
loop_
_entity.id
_entity.type
_entity.pdbx_description
1 polymer ?
#
loop_
_entity_poly.entity_id
_entity_poly.type
_entity_poly.pdbx_seq_one_letter_code
_entity_poly.pdbx_strand_id
1 'polypeptide(L)'
;MLTLHRAERAGTLAAALADVLSEPLPDAFVPEIVSVPARGVERWLTQRLSSVLGAPDGDGIAANIEFPSPARLVARTISEVDGIDPDDDPWSHNRVLWTALSVIDDCRTEPWAAVLSKHLGSGSDDHRVGRRWSTAAHIAELFRAYGSQRPQMLRDWRAGRFTDGLGQELDDDLTWQPRIWSLVRERIGSPSPAERLPDTCSTLRSEPNAVDLPSRLSVFGPTRLTADQLDILHALAHHRDVHIWIPHPSPSMWATLADIPAATRRRDDVTALAVEHPLLASLSRDVRELQATIGSIADHTVHHEGPEP
;
A
#
# COMPACT_ATOMS: atom_id res chain seq x y z
N MET A 1 -11.54 -1.18 15.24
CA MET A 1 -10.28 -1.60 15.87
C MET A 1 -9.40 -2.28 14.82
N LEU A 2 -8.08 -2.11 14.85
CA LEU A 2 -7.13 -2.80 13.98
C LEU A 2 -6.46 -3.97 14.71
N THR A 3 -6.76 -5.20 14.29
CA THR A 3 -6.20 -6.43 14.86
C THR A 3 -5.19 -7.06 13.91
N LEU A 4 -3.97 -7.27 14.40
CA LEU A 4 -2.94 -8.04 13.73
C LEU A 4 -3.00 -9.50 14.18
N HIS A 5 -3.30 -10.41 13.27
CA HIS A 5 -3.23 -11.85 13.46
C HIS A 5 -1.95 -12.40 12.85
N ARG A 6 -1.19 -13.16 13.63
CA ARG A 6 0.09 -13.74 13.21
C ARG A 6 0.11 -15.24 13.45
N ALA A 7 0.71 -15.99 12.53
CA ALA A 7 0.99 -17.43 12.70
C ALA A 7 2.10 -17.87 11.74
N GLU A 8 2.69 -19.03 11.99
CA GLU A 8 3.76 -19.60 11.19
C GLU A 8 3.27 -20.21 9.88
N ARG A 9 2.02 -20.65 9.87
CA ARG A 9 1.39 -21.31 8.72
C ARG A 9 0.17 -20.51 8.28
N ALA A 10 0.07 -20.24 6.98
CA ALA A 10 -1.11 -19.60 6.39
C ALA A 10 -2.39 -20.41 6.67
N GLY A 11 -2.31 -21.74 6.75
CA GLY A 11 -3.45 -22.59 7.08
C GLY A 11 -4.04 -22.31 8.47
N THR A 12 -3.20 -22.00 9.46
CA THR A 12 -3.67 -21.60 10.80
C THR A 12 -4.41 -20.27 10.75
N LEU A 13 -3.87 -19.29 10.00
CA LEU A 13 -4.54 -18.00 9.80
C LEU A 13 -5.85 -18.15 9.04
N ALA A 14 -5.93 -19.05 8.05
CA ALA A 14 -7.15 -19.29 7.31
C ALA A 14 -8.24 -19.94 8.19
N ALA A 15 -7.86 -20.81 9.12
CA ALA A 15 -8.80 -21.37 10.12
C ALA A 15 -9.32 -20.27 11.04
N ALA A 16 -8.42 -19.44 11.60
CA ALA A 16 -8.83 -18.32 12.44
C ALA A 16 -9.66 -17.26 11.69
N LEU A 17 -9.39 -17.03 10.40
CA LEU A 17 -10.26 -16.22 9.55
C LEU A 17 -11.64 -16.87 9.38
N ALA A 18 -11.72 -18.20 9.20
CA ALA A 18 -12.99 -18.90 9.11
C ALA A 18 -13.81 -18.74 10.40
N ASP A 19 -13.17 -18.73 11.57
CA ASP A 19 -13.84 -18.47 12.84
C ASP A 19 -14.46 -17.06 12.88
N VAL A 20 -13.72 -16.04 12.42
CA VAL A 20 -14.25 -14.67 12.29
C VAL A 20 -15.44 -14.64 11.31
N LEU A 21 -15.32 -15.30 10.16
CA LEU A 21 -16.35 -15.33 9.14
C LEU A 21 -17.56 -16.21 9.50
N SER A 22 -17.44 -17.06 10.52
CA SER A 22 -18.53 -17.94 10.98
C SER A 22 -19.66 -17.16 11.67
N GLU A 23 -19.35 -16.01 12.25
CA GLU A 23 -20.33 -15.04 12.72
C GLU A 23 -20.77 -14.17 11.54
N PRO A 24 -22.00 -14.29 11.00
CA PRO A 24 -22.39 -13.59 9.78
C PRO A 24 -22.53 -12.07 9.99
N LEU A 25 -22.37 -11.30 8.90
CA LEU A 25 -22.73 -9.88 8.90
C LEU A 25 -24.23 -9.68 9.19
N PRO A 26 -24.63 -8.51 9.73
CA PRO A 26 -26.04 -8.22 9.98
C PRO A 26 -26.94 -8.24 8.74
N ASP A 27 -26.40 -7.89 7.56
CA ASP A 27 -27.08 -7.95 6.27
C ASP A 27 -26.48 -9.07 5.41
N ALA A 28 -27.31 -10.03 5.01
CA ALA A 28 -26.92 -11.20 4.23
C ALA A 28 -26.52 -10.87 2.79
N PHE A 29 -26.89 -9.71 2.26
CA PHE A 29 -26.55 -9.29 0.89
C PHE A 29 -25.25 -8.49 0.82
N VAL A 30 -24.76 -7.97 1.94
CA VAL A 30 -23.47 -7.30 1.99
C VAL A 30 -22.36 -8.37 1.89
N PRO A 31 -21.43 -8.23 0.92
CA PRO A 31 -20.34 -9.18 0.78
C PRO A 31 -19.31 -9.01 1.91
N GLU A 32 -18.73 -10.12 2.34
CA GLU A 32 -17.49 -10.10 3.10
C GLU A 32 -16.36 -9.56 2.23
N ILE A 33 -15.44 -8.80 2.80
CA ILE A 33 -14.24 -8.33 2.08
C ILE A 33 -12.99 -8.94 2.71
N VAL A 34 -12.33 -9.80 1.93
CA VAL A 34 -11.05 -10.41 2.27
C VAL A 34 -10.02 -10.02 1.22
N SER A 35 -9.33 -8.92 1.44
CA SER A 35 -8.31 -8.43 0.53
C SER A 35 -7.10 -9.36 0.47
N VAL A 36 -6.67 -9.72 -0.74
CA VAL A 36 -5.55 -10.66 -0.97
C VAL A 36 -4.59 -10.12 -2.04
N PRO A 37 -3.28 -10.38 -1.94
CA PRO A 37 -2.30 -9.83 -2.86
C PRO A 37 -2.33 -10.48 -4.26
N ALA A 38 -2.86 -11.70 -4.38
CA ALA A 38 -2.83 -12.44 -5.63
C ALA A 38 -4.00 -13.44 -5.76
N ARG A 39 -4.44 -13.69 -7.00
CA ARG A 39 -5.50 -14.66 -7.35
C ARG A 39 -5.23 -16.09 -6.88
N GLY A 40 -3.95 -16.46 -6.73
CA GLY A 40 -3.58 -17.76 -6.17
C GLY A 40 -4.00 -17.91 -4.71
N VAL A 41 -3.85 -16.84 -3.92
CA VAL A 41 -4.25 -16.78 -2.51
C VAL A 41 -5.77 -16.77 -2.40
N GLU A 42 -6.46 -15.97 -3.22
CA GLU A 42 -7.92 -15.99 -3.36
C GLU A 42 -8.44 -17.42 -3.55
N ARG A 43 -8.01 -18.10 -4.63
CA ARG A 43 -8.49 -19.45 -4.95
C ARG A 43 -8.23 -20.45 -3.83
N TRP A 44 -7.04 -20.39 -3.23
CA TRP A 44 -6.68 -21.27 -2.11
C TRP A 44 -7.56 -20.99 -0.89
N LEU A 45 -7.82 -19.71 -0.58
CA LEU A 45 -8.62 -19.31 0.56
C LEU A 45 -10.09 -19.65 0.36
N THR A 46 -10.66 -19.41 -0.82
CA THR A 46 -12.04 -19.82 -1.16
C THR A 46 -12.23 -21.32 -0.95
N GLN A 47 -11.30 -22.15 -1.41
CA GLN A 47 -11.36 -23.61 -1.23
C GLN A 47 -11.26 -24.03 0.23
N ARG A 48 -10.42 -23.35 1.03
CA ARG A 48 -10.28 -23.63 2.47
C ARG A 48 -11.51 -23.20 3.25
N LEU A 49 -12.05 -22.03 2.95
CA LEU A 49 -13.25 -21.51 3.59
C LEU A 49 -14.48 -22.36 3.23
N SER A 50 -14.58 -22.85 1.99
CA SER A 50 -15.73 -23.68 1.58
C SER A 50 -15.81 -25.02 2.31
N SER A 51 -14.71 -25.53 2.86
CA SER A 51 -14.77 -26.77 3.65
C SER A 51 -15.13 -26.52 5.13
N VAL A 52 -15.38 -25.28 5.56
CA VAL A 52 -15.59 -24.95 6.98
C VAL A 52 -16.83 -24.07 7.18
N LEU A 53 -17.05 -23.09 6.31
CA LEU A 53 -18.18 -22.16 6.44
C LEU A 53 -19.51 -22.82 6.03
N GLY A 54 -20.57 -22.60 6.81
CA GLY A 54 -21.93 -22.99 6.43
C GLY A 54 -22.31 -24.46 6.63
N ALA A 55 -21.40 -25.33 7.08
CA ALA A 55 -21.73 -26.71 7.44
C ALA A 55 -20.89 -27.20 8.63
N PRO A 56 -21.47 -27.92 9.61
CA PRO A 56 -20.75 -28.45 10.76
C PRO A 56 -19.79 -29.61 10.40
N ASP A 57 -20.05 -30.33 9.31
CA ASP A 57 -19.35 -31.59 8.94
C ASP A 57 -18.43 -31.47 7.71
N GLY A 58 -18.10 -30.24 7.29
CA GLY A 58 -17.08 -29.99 6.26
C GLY A 58 -17.54 -29.95 4.80
N ASP A 59 -18.85 -30.07 4.54
CA ASP A 59 -19.48 -29.86 3.22
C ASP A 59 -20.09 -28.45 3.13
N GLY A 60 -19.24 -27.45 3.37
CA GLY A 60 -19.62 -26.06 3.49
C GLY A 60 -19.73 -25.30 2.16
N ILE A 61 -19.88 -23.99 2.25
CA ILE A 61 -19.85 -23.07 1.12
C ILE A 61 -19.17 -21.76 1.50
N ALA A 62 -18.25 -21.31 0.62
CA ALA A 62 -17.73 -19.95 0.65
C ALA A 62 -18.43 -19.15 -0.46
N ALA A 63 -19.36 -18.28 -0.08
CA ALA A 63 -20.15 -17.47 -0.99
C ALA A 63 -20.24 -16.02 -0.49
N ASN A 64 -20.50 -15.10 -1.41
CA ASN A 64 -20.61 -13.65 -1.14
C ASN A 64 -19.36 -13.07 -0.45
N ILE A 65 -18.16 -13.48 -0.89
CA ILE A 65 -16.88 -12.94 -0.42
C ILE A 65 -16.16 -12.28 -1.60
N GLU A 66 -15.84 -11.00 -1.47
CA GLU A 66 -15.01 -10.25 -2.40
C GLU A 66 -13.54 -10.31 -1.99
N PHE A 67 -12.66 -10.50 -2.99
CA PHE A 67 -11.22 -10.61 -2.81
C PHE A 67 -10.43 -9.51 -3.55
N PRO A 68 -10.66 -8.21 -3.27
CA PRO A 68 -9.91 -7.14 -3.93
C PRO A 68 -8.43 -7.16 -3.52
N SER A 69 -7.53 -6.69 -4.39
CA SER A 69 -6.15 -6.42 -3.94
C SER A 69 -6.11 -5.27 -2.94
N PRO A 70 -5.11 -5.18 -2.04
CA PRO A 70 -5.01 -4.07 -1.09
C PRO A 70 -5.00 -2.70 -1.79
N ALA A 71 -4.32 -2.61 -2.93
CA ALA A 71 -4.31 -1.41 -3.77
C ALA A 71 -5.70 -1.07 -4.32
N ARG A 72 -6.48 -2.07 -4.76
CA ARG A 72 -7.84 -1.85 -5.28
C ARG A 72 -8.81 -1.46 -4.18
N LEU A 73 -8.71 -2.10 -3.01
CA LEU A 73 -9.52 -1.75 -1.84
C LEU A 73 -9.30 -0.29 -1.47
N VAL A 74 -8.04 0.11 -1.29
CA VAL A 74 -7.68 1.48 -0.91
C VAL A 74 -8.04 2.50 -1.99
N ALA A 75 -7.80 2.20 -3.27
CA ALA A 75 -8.21 3.08 -4.36
C ALA A 75 -9.72 3.28 -4.41
N ARG A 76 -10.52 2.23 -4.19
CA ARG A 76 -11.98 2.32 -4.07
C ARG A 76 -12.39 3.21 -2.90
N THR A 77 -11.81 3.00 -1.72
CA THR A 77 -12.08 3.82 -0.53
C THR A 77 -11.79 5.30 -0.78
N ILE A 78 -10.64 5.63 -1.38
CA ILE A 78 -10.27 7.01 -1.71
C ILE A 78 -11.24 7.60 -2.73
N SER A 79 -11.58 6.85 -3.78
CA SER A 79 -12.51 7.27 -4.83
C SER A 79 -13.91 7.59 -4.29
N GLU A 80 -14.46 6.76 -3.39
CA GLU A 80 -15.77 6.97 -2.77
C GLU A 80 -15.80 8.22 -1.90
N VAL A 81 -14.79 8.40 -1.05
CA VAL A 81 -14.70 9.59 -0.17
C VAL A 81 -14.50 10.87 -0.96
N ASP A 82 -13.62 10.84 -1.98
CA ASP A 82 -13.26 12.03 -2.73
C ASP A 82 -14.28 12.34 -3.86
N GLY A 83 -15.22 11.43 -4.13
CA GLY A 83 -16.25 11.57 -5.15
C GLY A 83 -15.70 11.59 -6.58
N ILE A 84 -14.57 10.94 -6.83
CA ILE A 84 -13.91 10.89 -8.15
C ILE A 84 -13.99 9.47 -8.67
N ASP A 85 -14.69 9.25 -9.80
CA ASP A 85 -14.70 7.96 -10.48
C ASP A 85 -13.26 7.57 -10.90
N PRO A 86 -12.78 6.34 -10.63
CA PRO A 86 -11.43 5.93 -10.97
C PRO A 86 -11.09 6.07 -12.47
N ASP A 87 -12.07 5.93 -13.37
CA ASP A 87 -11.86 6.07 -14.82
C ASP A 87 -11.70 7.55 -15.24
N ASP A 88 -12.26 8.45 -14.44
CA ASP A 88 -12.16 9.89 -14.62
C ASP A 88 -11.05 10.54 -13.78
N ASP A 89 -10.32 9.77 -12.96
CA ASP A 89 -9.26 10.31 -12.12
C ASP A 89 -8.19 11.01 -12.99
N PRO A 90 -8.00 12.34 -12.85
CA PRO A 90 -7.00 13.07 -13.61
C PRO A 90 -5.57 12.63 -13.30
N TRP A 91 -5.36 11.96 -12.16
CA TRP A 91 -4.10 11.37 -11.73
C TRP A 91 -3.94 9.90 -12.13
N SER A 92 -4.86 9.34 -12.93
CA SER A 92 -4.68 8.02 -13.52
C SER A 92 -3.38 7.93 -14.33
N HIS A 93 -2.74 6.76 -14.29
CA HIS A 93 -1.39 6.56 -14.83
C HIS A 93 -1.23 7.07 -16.27
N ASN A 94 -2.20 6.73 -17.14
CA ASN A 94 -2.16 7.15 -18.55
C ASN A 94 -2.23 8.68 -18.70
N ARG A 95 -3.07 9.37 -17.91
CA ARG A 95 -3.20 10.84 -17.98
C ARG A 95 -1.95 11.53 -17.46
N VAL A 96 -1.38 11.05 -16.35
CA VAL A 96 -0.11 11.55 -15.81
C VAL A 96 1.03 11.33 -16.79
N LEU A 97 1.09 10.17 -17.45
CA LEU A 97 2.10 9.87 -18.47
C LEU A 97 2.07 10.89 -19.61
N TRP A 98 0.90 11.12 -20.21
CA TRP A 98 0.79 12.08 -21.32
C TRP A 98 1.06 13.52 -20.88
N THR A 99 0.63 13.88 -19.67
CA THR A 99 0.92 15.20 -19.09
C THR A 99 2.41 15.37 -18.84
N ALA A 100 3.08 14.38 -18.24
CA ALA A 100 4.51 14.38 -18.01
C ALA A 100 5.29 14.44 -19.34
N LEU A 101 4.83 13.72 -20.36
CA LEU A 101 5.43 13.77 -21.70
C LEU A 101 5.41 15.18 -22.30
N SER A 102 4.32 15.92 -22.09
CA SER A 102 4.19 17.31 -22.53
C SER A 102 5.04 18.26 -21.67
N VAL A 103 5.08 18.07 -20.35
CA VAL A 103 5.91 18.88 -19.43
C VAL A 103 7.39 18.73 -19.74
N ILE A 104 7.86 17.50 -19.92
CA ILE A 104 9.24 17.20 -20.28
C ILE A 104 9.62 17.92 -21.57
N ASP A 105 8.72 17.94 -22.53
CA ASP A 105 8.94 18.59 -23.82
C ASP A 105 9.21 20.07 -23.72
N ASP A 106 8.47 20.74 -22.85
CA ASP A 106 8.53 22.18 -22.65
C ASP A 106 9.71 22.57 -21.77
N CYS A 107 10.10 21.73 -20.80
CA CYS A 107 11.16 22.05 -19.86
C CYS A 107 12.53 21.46 -20.20
N ARG A 108 12.67 20.63 -21.24
CA ARG A 108 13.95 19.94 -21.53
C ARG A 108 15.13 20.87 -21.81
N THR A 109 14.88 22.14 -22.15
CA THR A 109 15.92 23.14 -22.41
C THR A 109 16.28 23.95 -21.16
N GLU A 110 15.51 23.78 -20.07
CA GLU A 110 15.74 24.50 -18.83
C GLU A 110 17.02 24.02 -18.13
N PRO A 111 17.83 24.93 -17.55
CA PRO A 111 19.08 24.54 -16.87
C PRO A 111 18.88 23.53 -15.73
N TRP A 112 17.77 23.64 -15.01
CA TRP A 112 17.44 22.74 -13.90
C TRP A 112 17.04 21.33 -14.37
N ALA A 113 16.70 21.16 -15.66
CA ALA A 113 16.34 19.87 -16.25
C ALA A 113 17.53 19.15 -16.90
N ALA A 114 18.77 19.61 -16.68
CA ALA A 114 19.97 19.13 -17.36
C ALA A 114 20.15 17.59 -17.34
N VAL A 115 19.74 16.93 -16.25
CA VAL A 115 19.77 15.46 -16.14
C VAL A 115 18.90 14.80 -17.22
N LEU A 116 17.68 15.32 -17.42
CA LEU A 116 16.77 14.86 -18.47
C LEU A 116 17.30 15.20 -19.86
N SER A 117 17.77 16.44 -20.06
CA SER A 117 18.30 16.89 -21.34
C SER A 117 19.46 16.01 -21.79
N LYS A 118 20.36 15.66 -20.86
CA LYS A 118 21.47 14.75 -21.10
C LYS A 118 20.99 13.32 -21.41
N HIS A 119 19.93 12.85 -20.76
CA HIS A 119 19.36 11.51 -21.00
C HIS A 119 18.64 11.40 -22.35
N LEU A 120 17.83 12.40 -22.68
CA LEU A 120 17.01 12.45 -23.90
C LEU A 120 17.83 12.82 -25.15
N GLY A 121 18.90 13.62 -24.98
CA GLY A 121 19.71 14.13 -26.09
C GLY A 121 19.05 15.31 -26.82
N SER A 122 19.74 15.85 -27.82
CA SER A 122 19.33 17.04 -28.60
C SER A 122 18.37 16.74 -29.77
N GLY A 123 17.81 15.54 -29.86
CA GLY A 123 16.88 15.14 -30.92
C GLY A 123 17.51 14.84 -32.30
N SER A 124 18.82 15.03 -32.48
CA SER A 124 19.58 14.68 -33.69
C SER A 124 20.07 13.24 -33.72
N ASP A 125 20.02 12.53 -32.58
CA ASP A 125 20.39 11.13 -32.46
C ASP A 125 19.15 10.24 -32.64
N ASP A 126 18.97 9.69 -33.84
CA ASP A 126 17.82 8.86 -34.25
C ASP A 126 17.54 7.70 -33.27
N HIS A 127 18.57 7.20 -32.58
CA HIS A 127 18.51 6.11 -31.60
C HIS A 127 17.91 6.53 -30.24
N ARG A 128 17.69 7.82 -29.97
CA ARG A 128 17.24 8.34 -28.66
C ARG A 128 15.79 8.80 -28.66
N VAL A 129 15.16 8.91 -29.82
CA VAL A 129 13.75 9.35 -29.98
C VAL A 129 12.79 8.44 -29.19
N GLY A 130 13.05 7.13 -29.15
CA GLY A 130 12.26 6.16 -28.38
C GLY A 130 12.34 6.32 -26.85
N ARG A 131 13.32 7.06 -26.32
CA ARG A 131 13.51 7.23 -24.86
C ARG A 131 12.52 8.22 -24.26
N ARG A 132 11.94 9.10 -25.06
CA ARG A 132 11.05 10.16 -24.57
C ARG A 132 9.81 9.61 -23.88
N TRP A 133 9.08 8.73 -24.56
CA TRP A 133 7.90 8.08 -24.00
C TRP A 133 8.26 7.21 -22.77
N SER A 134 9.33 6.41 -22.88
CA SER A 134 9.81 5.58 -21.76
C SER A 134 10.19 6.41 -20.53
N THR A 135 10.82 7.57 -20.72
CA THR A 135 11.16 8.50 -19.63
C THR A 135 9.90 9.08 -18.98
N ALA A 136 8.91 9.49 -19.79
CA ALA A 136 7.63 9.98 -19.26
C ALA A 136 6.85 8.89 -18.50
N ALA A 137 6.83 7.67 -19.01
CA ALA A 137 6.22 6.52 -18.35
C ALA A 137 6.91 6.21 -17.02
N HIS A 138 8.25 6.24 -16.99
CA HIS A 138 9.02 6.04 -15.77
C HIS A 138 8.76 7.15 -14.73
N ILE A 139 8.70 8.41 -15.16
CA ILE A 139 8.40 9.54 -14.27
C ILE A 139 6.97 9.44 -13.71
N ALA A 140 5.98 9.10 -14.54
CA ALA A 140 4.61 8.89 -14.08
C ALA A 140 4.54 7.77 -13.03
N GLU A 141 5.29 6.69 -13.24
CA GLU A 141 5.38 5.60 -12.28
C GLU A 141 6.10 6.00 -10.99
N LEU A 142 7.17 6.81 -11.06
CA LEU A 142 7.83 7.37 -9.89
C LEU A 142 6.86 8.24 -9.07
N PHE A 143 6.09 9.13 -9.70
CA PHE A 143 5.12 9.96 -8.99
C PHE A 143 4.02 9.13 -8.31
N ARG A 144 3.54 8.08 -8.97
CA ARG A 144 2.60 7.12 -8.38
C ARG A 144 3.23 6.39 -7.19
N ALA A 145 4.48 5.95 -7.32
CA ALA A 145 5.22 5.27 -6.26
C ALA A 145 5.49 6.22 -5.07
N TYR A 146 5.86 7.47 -5.31
CA TYR A 146 6.03 8.48 -4.27
C TYR A 146 4.71 8.74 -3.55
N GLY A 147 3.62 8.89 -4.30
CA GLY A 147 2.31 9.14 -3.71
C GLY A 147 1.81 8.02 -2.79
N SER A 148 2.14 6.76 -3.10
CA SER A 148 1.74 5.61 -2.28
C SER A 148 2.73 5.26 -1.17
N GLN A 149 4.03 5.30 -1.45
CA GLN A 149 5.08 4.89 -0.50
C GLN A 149 5.50 6.02 0.45
N ARG A 150 5.47 7.27 -0.01
CA ARG A 150 5.90 8.46 0.74
C ARG A 150 5.00 9.67 0.46
N PRO A 151 3.69 9.62 0.78
CA PRO A 151 2.76 10.71 0.48
C PRO A 151 3.25 12.09 0.98
N GLN A 152 3.94 12.12 2.14
CA GLN A 152 4.50 13.35 2.70
C GLN A 152 5.49 14.06 1.77
N MET A 153 6.26 13.31 0.97
CA MET A 153 7.21 13.85 -0.01
C MET A 153 6.51 14.78 -1.01
N LEU A 154 5.39 14.33 -1.59
CA LEU A 154 4.64 15.12 -2.56
C LEU A 154 3.94 16.33 -1.90
N ARG A 155 3.47 16.19 -0.65
CA ARG A 155 2.91 17.30 0.13
C ARG A 155 3.95 18.36 0.46
N ASP A 156 5.18 17.96 0.79
CA ASP A 156 6.29 18.87 1.02
C ASP A 156 6.64 19.61 -0.28
N TRP A 157 6.73 18.88 -1.40
CA TRP A 157 6.99 19.48 -2.72
C TRP A 157 5.94 20.52 -3.10
N ARG A 158 4.65 20.24 -2.83
CA ARG A 158 3.56 21.20 -3.00
C ARG A 158 3.76 22.48 -2.19
N ALA A 159 4.30 22.37 -0.99
CA ALA A 159 4.59 23.49 -0.11
C ALA A 159 5.93 24.19 -0.42
N GLY A 160 6.61 23.82 -1.52
CA GLY A 160 7.90 24.39 -1.91
C GLY A 160 9.09 23.84 -1.11
N ARG A 161 8.91 22.77 -0.34
CA ARG A 161 9.98 22.08 0.40
C ARG A 161 10.42 20.84 -0.36
N PHE A 162 11.65 20.82 -0.85
CA PHE A 162 12.17 19.69 -1.64
C PHE A 162 12.81 18.64 -0.73
N THR A 163 11.96 17.86 -0.06
CA THR A 163 12.38 16.81 0.88
C THR A 163 12.23 15.40 0.28
N ASP A 164 12.84 14.41 0.93
CA ASP A 164 12.69 12.98 0.64
C ASP A 164 11.45 12.33 1.30
N GLY A 165 10.60 13.14 1.94
CA GLY A 165 9.45 12.72 2.73
C GLY A 165 9.79 12.11 4.10
N LEU A 166 11.07 12.06 4.47
CA LEU A 166 11.59 11.48 5.73
C LEU A 166 12.36 12.53 6.55
N GLY A 167 12.06 13.81 6.33
CA GLY A 167 12.63 14.94 7.08
C GLY A 167 14.02 15.40 6.60
N GLN A 168 14.44 15.01 5.39
CA GLN A 168 15.75 15.36 4.84
C GLN A 168 15.56 16.06 3.50
N GLU A 169 16.41 17.03 3.18
CA GLU A 169 16.41 17.68 1.87
C GLU A 169 16.86 16.70 0.79
N LEU A 170 16.33 16.90 -0.43
CA LEU A 170 16.77 16.14 -1.59
C LEU A 170 18.19 16.54 -2.00
N ASP A 171 18.96 15.55 -2.44
CA ASP A 171 20.22 15.78 -3.11
C ASP A 171 20.02 16.66 -4.36
N ASP A 172 20.99 17.52 -4.66
CA ASP A 172 20.90 18.53 -5.74
C ASP A 172 20.53 17.91 -7.10
N ASP A 173 21.01 16.71 -7.39
CA ASP A 173 20.77 15.98 -8.64
C ASP A 173 19.35 15.39 -8.73
N LEU A 174 18.57 15.40 -7.66
CA LEU A 174 17.16 14.97 -7.61
C LEU A 174 16.18 16.16 -7.61
N THR A 175 16.64 17.39 -7.43
CA THR A 175 15.79 18.59 -7.34
C THR A 175 15.01 18.93 -8.62
N TRP A 176 15.35 18.30 -9.77
CA TRP A 176 14.54 18.41 -10.98
C TRP A 176 13.19 17.70 -10.87
N GLN A 177 13.09 16.64 -10.06
CA GLN A 177 11.87 15.85 -9.89
C GLN A 177 10.70 16.65 -9.30
N PRO A 178 10.86 17.38 -8.16
CA PRO A 178 9.78 18.20 -7.62
C PRO A 178 9.35 19.31 -8.59
N ARG A 179 10.26 19.82 -9.43
CA ARG A 179 9.94 20.83 -10.45
C ARG A 179 9.04 20.25 -11.54
N ILE A 180 9.38 19.08 -12.10
CA ILE A 180 8.48 18.40 -13.06
C ILE A 180 7.15 18.06 -12.40
N TRP A 181 7.18 17.50 -11.19
CA TRP A 181 5.97 17.14 -10.49
C TRP A 181 5.05 18.35 -10.32
N SER A 182 5.60 19.51 -9.94
CA SER A 182 4.85 20.76 -9.81
C SER A 182 4.23 21.20 -11.14
N LEU A 183 4.97 21.14 -12.25
CA LEU A 183 4.47 21.46 -13.59
C LEU A 183 3.37 20.49 -14.05
N VAL A 184 3.51 19.19 -13.75
CA VAL A 184 2.48 18.18 -14.03
C VAL A 184 1.23 18.46 -13.20
N ARG A 185 1.40 18.71 -11.90
CA ARG A 185 0.32 19.05 -10.96
C ARG A 185 -0.41 20.35 -11.33
N GLU A 186 0.30 21.32 -11.90
CA GLU A 186 -0.28 22.56 -12.41
C GLU A 186 -1.16 22.30 -13.63
N ARG A 187 -0.68 21.50 -14.61
CA ARG A 187 -1.46 21.13 -15.80
C ARG A 187 -2.67 20.27 -15.50
N ILE A 188 -2.54 19.35 -14.53
CA ILE A 188 -3.68 18.54 -14.06
C ILE A 188 -4.72 19.43 -13.37
N GLY A 189 -4.30 20.49 -12.68
CA GLY A 189 -5.20 21.48 -12.09
C GLY A 189 -5.89 21.04 -10.79
N SER A 190 -5.77 19.78 -10.37
CA SER A 190 -6.35 19.25 -9.13
C SER A 190 -5.28 18.74 -8.15
N PRO A 191 -5.59 18.65 -6.83
CA PRO A 191 -4.71 18.01 -5.86
C PRO A 191 -4.45 16.53 -6.19
N SER A 192 -3.20 16.09 -6.04
CA SER A 192 -2.81 14.69 -6.16
C SER A 192 -3.43 13.81 -5.07
N PRO A 193 -3.50 12.48 -5.29
CA PRO A 193 -3.94 11.55 -4.24
C PRO A 193 -3.18 11.71 -2.91
N ALA A 194 -1.87 11.99 -2.95
CA ALA A 194 -1.06 12.23 -1.75
C ALA A 194 -1.41 13.53 -1.01
N GLU A 195 -1.84 14.57 -1.75
CA GLU A 195 -2.35 15.82 -1.19
C GLU A 195 -3.73 15.62 -0.53
N ARG A 196 -4.60 14.77 -1.11
CA ARG A 196 -5.95 14.47 -0.60
C ARG A 196 -5.97 13.51 0.59
N LEU A 197 -5.01 12.59 0.66
CA LEU A 197 -4.96 11.50 1.64
C LEU A 197 -5.24 11.92 3.11
N PRO A 198 -4.70 13.03 3.66
CA PRO A 198 -5.00 13.45 5.02
C PRO A 198 -6.48 13.78 5.25
N ASP A 199 -7.10 14.47 4.29
CA ASP A 199 -8.52 14.84 4.35
C ASP A 199 -9.38 13.59 4.19
N THR A 200 -9.04 12.69 3.24
CA THR A 200 -9.69 11.39 3.09
C THR A 200 -9.66 10.59 4.41
N CYS A 201 -8.50 10.50 5.05
CA CYS A 201 -8.37 9.82 6.34
C CYS A 201 -9.16 10.51 7.46
N SER A 202 -9.25 11.85 7.43
CA SER A 202 -10.06 12.60 8.39
C SER A 202 -11.53 12.27 8.22
N THR A 203 -12.05 12.29 6.99
CA THR A 203 -13.44 11.95 6.67
C THR A 203 -13.77 10.52 7.08
N LEU A 204 -12.90 9.54 6.80
CA LEU A 204 -13.10 8.16 7.24
C LEU A 204 -13.23 8.01 8.77
N ARG A 205 -12.53 8.85 9.53
CA ARG A 205 -12.62 8.87 11.00
C ARG A 205 -13.83 9.64 11.52
N SER A 206 -14.30 10.68 10.84
CA SER A 206 -15.46 11.46 11.29
C SER A 206 -16.81 10.94 10.79
N GLU A 207 -16.82 10.27 9.64
CA GLU A 207 -18.02 9.88 8.89
C GLU A 207 -17.96 8.39 8.54
N PRO A 208 -18.45 7.48 9.42
CA PRO A 208 -18.41 6.04 9.20
C PRO A 208 -19.03 5.60 7.86
N ASN A 209 -20.08 6.30 7.42
CA ASN A 209 -20.87 6.00 6.22
C ASN A 209 -20.35 6.68 4.95
N ALA A 210 -19.18 7.31 4.98
CA ALA A 210 -18.57 7.94 3.79
C ALA A 210 -18.13 6.91 2.74
N VAL A 211 -18.08 5.62 3.10
CA VAL A 211 -17.72 4.51 2.22
C VAL A 211 -18.68 3.34 2.42
N ASP A 212 -19.02 2.68 1.31
CA ASP A 212 -19.89 1.51 1.28
C ASP A 212 -19.05 0.24 1.48
N LEU A 213 -18.57 0.07 2.71
CA LEU A 213 -17.77 -1.06 3.16
C LEU A 213 -18.43 -1.73 4.37
N PRO A 214 -18.36 -3.07 4.47
CA PRO A 214 -18.90 -3.83 5.60
C PRO A 214 -18.29 -3.40 6.94
N SER A 215 -18.94 -3.82 8.04
CA SER A 215 -18.50 -3.52 9.42
C SER A 215 -17.13 -4.12 9.75
N ARG A 216 -16.69 -5.15 9.02
CA ARG A 216 -15.37 -5.76 9.16
C ARG A 216 -14.68 -5.96 7.82
N LEU A 217 -13.35 -5.92 7.82
CA LEU A 217 -12.49 -6.08 6.65
C LEU A 217 -11.31 -6.97 7.03
N SER A 218 -10.91 -7.86 6.13
CA SER A 218 -9.68 -8.66 6.28
C SER A 218 -8.67 -8.34 5.20
N VAL A 219 -7.38 -8.26 5.56
CA VAL A 219 -6.24 -8.20 4.64
C VAL A 219 -5.38 -9.43 4.89
N PHE A 220 -5.47 -10.42 3.99
CA PHE A 220 -4.87 -11.73 4.19
C PHE A 220 -3.55 -11.90 3.44
N GLY A 221 -2.49 -12.19 4.18
CA GLY A 221 -1.16 -12.46 3.68
C GLY A 221 -0.49 -11.31 2.93
N PRO A 222 -0.60 -10.02 3.34
CA PRO A 222 0.16 -8.98 2.68
C PRO A 222 1.66 -9.21 2.88
N THR A 223 2.44 -9.16 1.80
CA THR A 223 3.92 -9.19 1.89
C THR A 223 4.50 -7.80 2.12
N ARG A 224 3.75 -6.76 1.73
CA ARG A 224 4.07 -5.34 1.91
C ARG A 224 2.76 -4.56 1.88
N LEU A 225 2.66 -3.53 2.70
CA LEU A 225 1.64 -2.49 2.61
C LEU A 225 2.33 -1.14 2.42
N THR A 226 1.79 -0.32 1.54
CA THR A 226 2.31 1.04 1.28
C THR A 226 1.80 2.03 2.34
N ALA A 227 2.44 3.19 2.46
CA ALA A 227 2.11 4.17 3.50
C ALA A 227 0.64 4.64 3.41
N ASP A 228 0.15 4.90 2.19
CA ASP A 228 -1.26 5.23 1.94
C ASP A 228 -2.22 4.10 2.34
N GLN A 229 -1.86 2.85 2.05
CA GLN A 229 -2.66 1.68 2.44
C GLN A 229 -2.77 1.57 3.96
N LEU A 230 -1.67 1.80 4.68
CA LEU A 230 -1.65 1.78 6.14
C LEU A 230 -2.46 2.93 6.73
N ASP A 231 -2.29 4.15 6.21
CA ASP A 231 -3.06 5.32 6.63
C ASP A 231 -4.57 5.09 6.48
N ILE A 232 -4.99 4.53 5.34
CA ILE A 232 -6.40 4.24 5.05
C ILE A 232 -6.93 3.08 5.90
N LEU A 233 -6.19 1.98 6.04
CA LEU A 233 -6.61 0.86 6.89
C LEU A 233 -6.72 1.27 8.36
N HIS A 234 -5.81 2.09 8.85
CA HIS A 234 -5.85 2.65 10.19
C HIS A 234 -7.03 3.63 10.36
N ALA A 235 -7.33 4.47 9.37
CA ALA A 235 -8.49 5.34 9.40
C ALA A 235 -9.82 4.57 9.40
N LEU A 236 -9.93 3.52 8.57
CA LEU A 236 -11.09 2.63 8.53
C LEU A 236 -11.31 1.89 9.85
N ALA A 237 -10.21 1.50 10.52
CA ALA A 237 -10.25 0.83 11.80
C ALA A 237 -10.88 1.67 12.92
N HIS A 238 -11.13 2.96 12.72
CA HIS A 238 -11.82 3.76 13.74
C HIS A 238 -13.27 3.33 13.96
N HIS A 239 -13.95 2.89 12.90
CA HIS A 239 -15.38 2.50 12.92
C HIS A 239 -15.65 1.08 12.45
N ARG A 240 -14.60 0.35 12.07
CA ARG A 240 -14.69 -1.02 11.52
C ARG A 240 -13.67 -1.92 12.19
N ASP A 241 -13.95 -3.21 12.17
CA ASP A 241 -13.00 -4.23 12.59
C ASP A 241 -12.09 -4.59 11.41
N VAL A 242 -10.84 -4.14 11.47
CA VAL A 242 -9.84 -4.37 10.43
C VAL A 242 -8.89 -5.46 10.91
N HIS A 243 -8.88 -6.59 10.22
CA HIS A 243 -8.04 -7.74 10.53
C HIS A 243 -6.91 -7.86 9.51
N ILE A 244 -5.65 -7.85 9.96
CA ILE A 244 -4.49 -8.11 9.10
C ILE A 244 -3.90 -9.46 9.47
N TRP A 245 -3.81 -10.37 8.50
CA TRP A 245 -3.38 -11.76 8.72
C TRP A 245 -1.98 -11.97 8.12
N ILE A 246 -0.95 -12.08 8.95
CA ILE A 246 0.45 -12.14 8.51
C ILE A 246 1.07 -13.51 8.83
N PRO A 247 1.38 -14.32 7.80
CA PRO A 247 2.24 -15.47 8.01
C PRO A 247 3.67 -14.98 8.31
N HIS A 248 4.27 -15.44 9.42
CA HIS A 248 5.64 -15.09 9.80
C HIS A 248 6.43 -16.33 10.23
N PRO A 249 7.73 -16.44 9.91
CA PRO A 249 8.46 -17.69 10.06
C PRO A 249 8.92 -18.02 11.49
N SER A 250 8.79 -17.08 12.44
CA SER A 250 9.30 -17.26 13.80
C SER A 250 8.64 -16.31 14.81
N PRO A 251 8.01 -16.82 15.88
CA PRO A 251 7.54 -16.01 17.01
C PRO A 251 8.65 -15.36 17.82
N SER A 252 9.77 -16.06 18.00
CA SER A 252 10.92 -15.52 18.73
C SER A 252 11.51 -14.29 18.02
N MET A 253 11.73 -14.40 16.70
CA MET A 253 12.16 -13.24 15.89
C MET A 253 11.15 -12.09 16.00
N TRP A 254 9.85 -12.39 15.90
CA TRP A 254 8.81 -11.37 16.01
C TRP A 254 8.85 -10.67 17.37
N ALA A 255 8.99 -11.40 18.48
CA ALA A 255 9.09 -10.80 19.80
C ALA A 255 10.32 -9.90 19.93
N THR A 256 11.51 -10.40 19.54
CA THR A 256 12.77 -9.63 19.62
C THR A 256 12.71 -8.32 18.83
N LEU A 257 12.09 -8.33 17.65
CA LEU A 257 12.00 -7.16 16.78
C LEU A 257 10.97 -6.13 17.25
N ALA A 258 10.02 -6.51 18.11
CA ALA A 258 9.00 -5.59 18.63
C ALA A 258 9.61 -4.49 19.53
N ASP A 259 10.74 -4.79 20.16
CA ASP A 259 11.47 -3.85 21.03
C ASP A 259 12.46 -2.97 20.27
N ILE A 260 12.66 -3.19 18.97
CA ILE A 260 13.61 -2.44 18.15
C ILE A 260 12.86 -1.33 17.38
N PRO A 261 13.23 -0.05 17.56
CA PRO A 261 12.62 1.03 16.81
C PRO A 261 12.73 0.81 15.30
N ALA A 262 11.64 1.08 14.59
CA ALA A 262 11.59 0.98 13.14
C ALA A 262 12.63 1.91 12.49
N ALA A 263 13.54 1.34 11.71
CA ALA A 263 14.50 2.13 10.95
C ALA A 263 13.80 2.82 9.76
N THR A 264 13.94 4.14 9.67
CA THR A 264 13.38 4.92 8.57
C THR A 264 14.12 4.69 7.25
N ARG A 265 15.45 4.58 7.30
CA ARG A 265 16.29 4.33 6.12
C ARG A 265 16.82 2.91 6.15
N ARG A 266 16.81 2.28 4.98
CA ARG A 266 17.32 0.92 4.77
C ARG A 266 18.76 0.69 5.26
N ARG A 267 19.63 1.69 5.14
CA ARG A 267 21.04 1.58 5.57
C ARG A 267 21.23 1.65 7.09
N ASP A 268 20.24 2.19 7.79
CA ASP A 268 20.24 2.34 9.25
C ASP A 268 19.53 1.16 9.93
N ASP A 269 18.98 0.22 9.15
CA ASP A 269 18.32 -0.99 9.65
C ASP A 269 19.33 -1.99 10.21
N VAL A 270 19.38 -2.06 11.55
CA VAL A 270 20.20 -3.00 12.31
C VAL A 270 19.44 -4.25 12.76
N THR A 271 18.15 -4.39 12.40
CA THR A 271 17.29 -5.48 12.91
C THR A 271 17.81 -6.87 12.53
N ALA A 272 18.56 -6.99 11.43
CA ALA A 272 19.20 -8.24 11.03
C ALA A 272 20.19 -8.78 12.08
N LEU A 273 20.86 -7.87 12.80
CA LEU A 273 21.86 -8.21 13.81
C LEU A 273 21.23 -8.75 15.09
N ALA A 274 19.94 -8.48 15.32
CA ALA A 274 19.18 -8.99 16.45
C ALA A 274 18.58 -10.38 16.20
N VAL A 275 18.69 -10.92 14.98
CA VAL A 275 18.13 -12.22 14.62
C VAL A 275 19.21 -13.29 14.66
N GLU A 276 19.11 -14.22 15.61
CA GLU A 276 20.11 -15.28 15.81
C GLU A 276 20.19 -16.27 14.65
N HIS A 277 19.03 -16.67 14.08
CA HIS A 277 19.02 -17.67 13.01
C HIS A 277 19.49 -17.05 11.68
N PRO A 278 20.58 -17.55 11.07
CA PRO A 278 21.25 -16.87 9.95
C PRO A 278 20.38 -16.77 8.69
N LEU A 279 19.53 -17.77 8.42
CA LEU A 279 18.59 -17.71 7.30
C LEU A 279 17.47 -16.69 7.55
N LEU A 280 17.05 -16.50 8.81
CA LEU A 280 16.04 -15.49 9.11
C LEU A 280 16.68 -14.11 8.97
N ALA A 281 17.84 -13.88 9.58
CA ALA A 281 18.55 -12.61 9.46
C ALA A 281 18.74 -12.15 8.00
N SER A 282 19.12 -13.08 7.11
CA SER A 282 19.41 -12.79 5.70
C SER A 282 18.18 -12.77 4.78
N LEU A 283 17.22 -13.68 4.97
CA LEU A 283 16.10 -13.86 4.02
C LEU A 283 14.77 -13.24 4.48
N SER A 284 14.61 -12.90 5.77
CA SER A 284 13.32 -12.42 6.30
C SER A 284 13.13 -10.90 6.25
N ARG A 285 13.93 -10.17 5.46
CA ARG A 285 13.91 -8.69 5.45
C ARG A 285 12.50 -8.11 5.30
N ASP A 286 11.71 -8.59 4.34
CA ASP A 286 10.36 -8.08 4.13
C ASP A 286 9.47 -8.31 5.35
N VAL A 287 9.61 -9.44 6.05
CA VAL A 287 8.88 -9.72 7.30
C VAL A 287 9.33 -8.76 8.42
N ARG A 288 10.63 -8.47 8.52
CA ARG A 288 11.17 -7.52 9.52
C ARG A 288 10.63 -6.10 9.27
N GLU A 289 10.65 -5.64 8.02
CA GLU A 289 10.08 -4.34 7.63
C GLU A 289 8.56 -4.30 7.88
N LEU A 290 7.85 -5.36 7.49
CA LEU A 290 6.39 -5.46 7.64
C LEU A 290 5.97 -5.45 9.11
N GLN A 291 6.69 -6.17 9.97
CA GLN A 291 6.47 -6.15 11.41
C GLN A 291 6.61 -4.73 11.96
N ALA A 292 7.72 -4.05 11.68
CA ALA A 292 7.98 -2.72 12.20
C ALA A 292 6.88 -1.73 11.76
N THR A 293 6.44 -1.87 10.51
CA THR A 293 5.42 -1.02 9.91
C THR A 293 4.04 -1.27 10.51
N ILE A 294 3.56 -2.52 10.51
CA ILE A 294 2.20 -2.85 10.96
C ILE A 294 2.09 -2.87 12.47
N GLY A 295 3.14 -3.31 13.18
CA GLY A 295 3.19 -3.29 14.64
C GLY A 295 3.03 -1.88 15.22
N SER A 296 3.40 -0.83 14.47
CA SER A 296 3.24 0.55 14.90
C SER A 296 1.80 1.08 14.85
N ILE A 297 0.90 0.41 14.13
CA ILE A 297 -0.50 0.84 13.92
C ILE A 297 -1.55 -0.16 14.45
N ALA A 298 -1.12 -1.34 14.92
CA ALA A 298 -2.04 -2.36 15.41
C ALA A 298 -2.50 -2.05 16.84
N ASP A 299 -3.81 -2.01 17.06
CA ASP A 299 -4.42 -1.84 18.39
C ASP A 299 -4.28 -3.12 19.22
N HIS A 300 -4.39 -4.27 18.56
CA HIS A 300 -4.31 -5.59 19.18
C HIS A 300 -3.47 -6.52 18.31
N THR A 301 -2.62 -7.36 18.93
CA THR A 301 -1.88 -8.43 18.24
C THR A 301 -2.25 -9.81 18.81
N VAL A 302 -2.59 -10.76 17.95
CA VAL A 302 -2.95 -12.15 18.31
C VAL A 302 -2.00 -13.11 17.60
N HIS A 303 -1.34 -13.98 18.36
CA HIS A 303 -0.63 -15.13 17.80
C HIS A 303 -1.54 -16.36 17.84
N HIS A 304 -1.75 -16.97 16.68
CA HIS A 304 -2.45 -18.23 16.58
C HIS A 304 -1.43 -19.37 16.56
N GLU A 305 -1.43 -20.19 17.61
CA GLU A 305 -0.60 -21.37 17.66
C GLU A 305 -1.07 -22.39 16.61
N GLY A 306 -0.14 -22.80 15.74
CA GLY A 306 -0.44 -23.88 14.80
C GLY A 306 -0.47 -25.24 15.49
N PRO A 307 -1.06 -26.27 14.86
CA PRO A 307 -0.97 -27.63 15.36
C PRO A 307 0.51 -28.03 15.51
N GLU A 308 0.84 -28.69 16.62
CA GLU A 308 2.18 -29.23 16.84
C GLU A 308 2.61 -30.08 15.62
N PRO A 309 3.87 -29.97 15.18
CA PRO A 309 4.37 -30.68 14.00
C PRO A 309 4.31 -32.21 14.15
#